data_AF-A0A945Z7I1-F1
#
_entry.id   AF-A0A945Z7I1-F1
#
_cell.length_a   1.000
_cell.length_b   1.000
_cell.length_c   1.000
_cell.angle_alpha   90.00
_cell.angle_beta   90.00
_cell.angle_gamma   90.00
#
_symmetry.space_group_name_H-M   'P 1'
#
loop_
_entity.id
_entity.type
_entity.pdbx_description
1 polymer ?
#
loop_
_entity_poly.entity_id
_entity_poly.type
_entity_poly.pdbx_seq_one_letter_code
_entity_poly.pdbx_strand_id
1 'polypeptide(L)'
;MSRDYWRCWSFMDIHDELAGEIYEHALKKIVSSKEALAVRAHAMQSAFRIALPFPELQMELLSILGKLENEDAPAICARSRILSKKLKNSLSRIDS
;
A
#
# COMPACT_ATOMS: atom_id res chain seq x y z
N MET A 1 19.45 -5.50 3.32
CA MET A 1 18.69 -6.59 3.98
C MET A 1 17.19 -6.37 3.90
N SER A 2 16.52 -5.61 4.79
CA SER A 2 15.04 -5.45 4.72
C SER A 2 14.54 -4.92 3.36
N ARG A 3 15.25 -3.95 2.77
CA ARG A 3 14.92 -3.36 1.45
C ARG A 3 14.90 -4.37 0.30
N ASP A 4 15.82 -5.32 0.32
CA ASP A 4 15.99 -6.29 -0.77
C ASP A 4 14.86 -7.33 -0.74
N TYR A 5 14.43 -7.74 0.45
CA TYR A 5 13.24 -8.58 0.65
C TYR A 5 11.98 -7.92 0.10
N TRP A 6 11.72 -6.65 0.44
CA TRP A 6 10.55 -5.92 -0.07
C TRP A 6 10.59 -5.71 -1.59
N ARG A 7 11.79 -5.56 -2.17
CA ARG A 7 11.95 -5.45 -3.62
C ARG A 7 11.60 -6.77 -4.31
N CYS A 8 12.10 -7.90 -3.81
CA CYS A 8 11.77 -9.23 -4.32
C CYS A 8 10.28 -9.56 -4.19
N TRP A 9 9.68 -9.31 -3.02
CA TRP A 9 8.24 -9.52 -2.78
C TRP A 9 7.35 -8.70 -3.70
N SER A 10 7.84 -7.56 -4.19
CA SER A 10 7.09 -6.76 -5.15
C SER A 10 6.93 -7.45 -6.52
N PHE A 11 7.81 -8.39 -6.90
CA PHE A 11 7.83 -9.02 -8.23
C PHE A 11 7.29 -10.46 -8.27
N MET A 12 6.90 -11.04 -7.14
CA MET A 12 6.36 -12.40 -7.09
C MET A 12 4.84 -12.36 -7.07
N ASP A 13 4.19 -13.29 -7.77
CA ASP A 13 2.79 -13.64 -7.51
C ASP A 13 2.73 -14.16 -6.07
N ILE A 14 2.10 -13.37 -5.20
CA ILE A 14 2.02 -13.70 -3.79
C ILE A 14 0.97 -14.81 -3.68
N HIS A 15 1.42 -16.01 -3.28
CA HIS A 15 0.52 -17.11 -2.93
C HIS A 15 -0.49 -16.59 -1.89
N ASP A 16 -1.80 -16.76 -2.14
CA ASP A 16 -2.89 -16.11 -1.38
C ASP A 16 -2.75 -16.26 0.15
N GLU A 17 -2.21 -17.40 0.60
CA GLU A 17 -1.98 -17.70 2.02
C GLU A 17 -1.08 -16.68 2.74
N LEU A 18 -0.11 -16.08 2.04
CA LEU A 18 0.81 -15.08 2.62
C LEU A 18 0.41 -13.64 2.29
N ALA A 19 -0.49 -13.45 1.32
CA ALA A 19 -0.91 -12.12 0.88
C ALA A 19 -1.56 -11.33 2.00
N GLY A 20 -2.44 -11.98 2.78
CA GLY A 20 -3.11 -11.36 3.94
C GLY A 20 -2.12 -10.87 4.99
N GLU A 21 -1.17 -11.72 5.41
CA GLU A 21 -0.17 -11.36 6.41
C GLU A 21 0.76 -10.22 5.93
N ILE A 22 1.24 -10.31 4.69
CA ILE A 22 2.11 -9.28 4.10
C ILE A 22 1.35 -7.95 4.00
N TYR A 23 0.07 -7.99 3.63
CA TYR A 23 -0.78 -6.82 3.56
C TYR A 23 -0.95 -6.16 4.93
N GLU A 24 -1.32 -6.92 5.96
CA GLU A 24 -1.47 -6.40 7.32
C GLU A 24 -0.16 -5.80 7.85
N HIS A 25 0.97 -6.50 7.63
CA HIS A 25 2.28 -5.97 7.98
C HIS A 25 2.62 -4.69 7.23
N ALA A 26 2.31 -4.62 5.92
CA ALA A 26 2.51 -3.41 5.14
C ALA A 26 1.69 -2.25 5.71
N LEU A 27 0.41 -2.44 6.06
CA LEU A 27 -0.41 -1.40 6.68
C LEU A 27 0.21 -0.85 7.97
N LYS A 28 0.71 -1.72 8.85
CA LYS A 28 1.41 -1.34 10.08
C LYS A 28 2.66 -0.50 9.80
N LYS A 29 3.41 -0.84 8.75
CA LYS A 29 4.60 -0.07 8.34
C LYS A 29 4.23 1.28 7.74
N ILE A 30 3.15 1.36 6.96
CA ILE A 30 2.70 2.60 6.32
C ILE A 30 2.39 3.69 7.34
N VAL A 31 1.69 3.36 8.43
CA VAL A 31 1.26 4.36 9.44
C VAL A 31 2.33 4.68 10.49
N SER A 32 3.42 3.93 10.53
CA SER A 32 4.46 4.13 11.55
C SER A 32 5.40 5.27 11.15
N SER A 33 5.34 6.38 11.89
CA SER A 33 6.29 7.50 11.75
C SER A 33 7.73 7.15 12.15
N LYS A 34 7.94 6.01 12.83
CA LYS A 34 9.26 5.51 13.22
C LYS A 34 9.99 4.79 12.08
N GLU A 35 9.27 4.41 11.03
CA GLU A 35 9.85 3.71 9.88
C GLU A 35 10.51 4.70 8.93
N ALA A 36 11.63 4.30 8.33
CA ALA A 36 12.28 5.10 7.30
C ALA A 36 11.33 5.34 6.12
N LEU A 37 11.35 6.55 5.53
CA LEU A 37 10.44 6.94 4.44
C LEU A 37 10.45 5.92 3.28
N ALA A 38 11.61 5.39 2.93
CA ALA A 38 11.74 4.37 1.89
C ALA A 38 10.99 3.07 2.24
N VAL A 39 11.04 2.62 3.50
CA VAL A 39 10.33 1.43 3.98
C VAL A 39 8.83 1.65 3.87
N ARG A 40 8.32 2.79 4.36
CA ARG A 40 6.90 3.17 4.23
C ARG A 40 6.47 3.16 2.78
N ALA A 41 7.28 3.75 1.90
CA ALA A 41 6.96 3.86 0.48
C ALA A 41 6.94 2.49 -0.24
N HIS A 42 7.81 1.55 0.14
CA HIS A 42 7.76 0.17 -0.35
C HIS A 42 6.56 -0.61 0.20
N ALA A 43 6.21 -0.41 1.48
CA ALA A 43 5.01 -0.99 2.08
C ALA A 43 3.74 -0.51 1.36
N MET A 44 3.62 0.79 1.07
CA MET A 44 2.52 1.35 0.27
C MET A 44 2.37 0.65 -1.10
N GLN A 45 3.48 0.38 -1.78
CA GLN A 45 3.46 -0.28 -3.08
C GLN A 45 3.06 -1.76 -2.99
N SER A 46 3.52 -2.45 -1.95
CA SER A 46 3.22 -3.86 -1.71
C SER A 46 1.74 -4.03 -1.37
N ALA A 47 1.23 -3.22 -0.42
CA ALA A 47 -0.18 -3.19 -0.06
C ALA A 47 -1.06 -2.86 -1.27
N PHE A 48 -0.67 -1.89 -2.10
CA PHE A 48 -1.40 -1.57 -3.33
C PHE A 48 -1.50 -2.77 -4.28
N ARG A 49 -0.40 -3.50 -4.52
CA ARG A 49 -0.41 -4.67 -5.42
C ARG A 49 -1.28 -5.79 -4.89
N ILE A 50 -1.20 -6.08 -3.59
CA ILE A 50 -2.04 -7.09 -2.94
C ILE A 50 -3.52 -6.70 -2.97
N ALA A 51 -3.83 -5.41 -2.79
CA ALA A 51 -5.21 -4.94 -2.77
C ALA A 51 -5.88 -4.91 -4.16
N LEU A 52 -5.12 -4.78 -5.25
CA LEU A 52 -5.68 -4.64 -6.61
C LEU A 52 -6.75 -5.69 -7.00
N PRO A 53 -6.58 -7.00 -6.71
CA PRO A 53 -7.61 -7.99 -7.01
C PRO A 53 -8.83 -7.98 -6.07
N PHE A 54 -8.76 -7.34 -4.90
CA PHE A 54 -9.77 -7.44 -3.83
C PHE A 54 -10.36 -6.06 -3.47
N PRO A 55 -11.61 -5.73 -3.88
CA PRO A 55 -12.21 -4.41 -3.63
C PRO A 55 -12.21 -3.96 -2.16
N GLU A 56 -12.45 -4.89 -1.25
CA GLU A 56 -12.44 -4.69 0.20
C GLU A 56 -11.07 -4.20 0.70
N LEU A 57 -9.98 -4.79 0.20
CA LEU A 57 -8.63 -4.36 0.54
C LEU A 57 -8.31 -2.99 -0.09
N GLN A 58 -8.85 -2.69 -1.28
CA GLN A 58 -8.69 -1.36 -1.87
C GLN A 58 -9.35 -0.28 -1.02
N MET A 59 -10.54 -0.54 -0.49
CA MET A 59 -11.25 0.39 0.39
C MET A 59 -10.51 0.59 1.72
N GLU A 60 -10.00 -0.49 2.32
CA GLU A 60 -9.18 -0.39 3.52
C GLU A 60 -7.91 0.42 3.28
N LEU A 61 -7.19 0.13 2.20
CA LEU A 61 -5.98 0.86 1.84
C LEU A 61 -6.27 2.35 1.57
N LEU A 62 -7.39 2.67 0.90
CA LEU A 62 -7.83 4.05 0.69
C LEU A 62 -8.02 4.80 2.02
N SER A 63 -8.64 4.14 3.01
CA SER A 63 -8.83 4.71 4.36
C SER A 63 -7.49 5.02 5.03
N ILE A 64 -6.52 4.10 4.93
CA ILE A 64 -5.17 4.30 5.47
C ILE A 64 -4.45 5.44 4.75
N LEU A 65 -4.46 5.45 3.42
CA LEU A 65 -3.78 6.46 2.61
C LEU A 65 -4.35 7.87 2.83
N GLY A 66 -5.67 7.99 3.05
CA GLY A 66 -6.32 9.27 3.36
C GLY A 66 -5.82 9.91 4.65
N LYS A 67 -5.43 9.10 5.65
CA LYS A 67 -4.84 9.60 6.91
C LYS A 67 -3.44 10.20 6.72
N LEU A 68 -2.74 9.83 5.64
CA LEU A 68 -1.37 10.29 5.36
C LEU A 68 -1.31 11.64 4.65
N GLU A 69 -2.42 12.17 4.14
CA GLU A 69 -2.40 13.36 3.28
C GLU A 69 -1.94 14.65 3.97
N ASN A 70 -1.96 14.65 5.30
CA ASN A 70 -1.62 15.79 6.17
C ASN A 70 -0.40 15.52 7.07
N GLU A 71 0.43 14.51 6.77
CA GLU A 71 1.66 14.27 7.53
C GLU A 71 2.80 15.21 7.12
N ASP A 72 3.76 15.41 8.04
CA ASP A 72 5.02 16.14 7.81
C ASP A 72 6.04 15.32 6.99
N ALA A 73 5.56 14.62 5.95
CA ALA A 73 6.36 13.81 5.06
C ALA A 73 5.89 13.98 3.62
N PRO A 74 6.33 15.04 2.90
CA PRO A 74 5.81 15.39 1.57
C PRO A 74 5.85 14.26 0.55
N ALA A 75 6.90 13.42 0.60
CA ALA A 75 7.04 12.26 -0.28
C ALA A 75 5.97 11.19 -0.03
N ILE A 76 5.56 10.99 1.23
CA ILE A 76 4.49 10.06 1.60
C ILE A 76 3.14 10.63 1.16
N CYS A 77 2.88 11.92 1.40
CA CYS A 77 1.65 12.59 0.99
C CYS A 77 1.45 12.56 -0.53
N ALA A 78 2.51 12.83 -1.29
CA ALA A 78 2.44 12.76 -2.75
C ALA A 78 2.13 11.33 -3.22
N ARG A 79 2.77 10.33 -2.61
CA ARG A 79 2.56 8.92 -2.96
C ARG A 79 1.17 8.42 -2.57
N SER A 80 0.64 8.85 -1.42
CA SER A 80 -0.71 8.48 -0.97
C SER A 80 -1.75 8.97 -1.97
N ARG A 81 -1.67 10.24 -2.40
CA ARG A 81 -2.58 10.80 -3.43
C ARG A 81 -2.51 10.04 -4.75
N ILE A 82 -1.31 9.69 -5.23
CA ILE A 82 -1.12 8.93 -6.47
C ILE A 82 -1.78 7.55 -6.37
N LEU A 83 -1.53 6.82 -5.27
CA LEU A 83 -2.10 5.48 -5.09
C LEU A 83 -3.60 5.52 -4.85
N SER A 84 -4.10 6.47 -4.06
CA SER A 84 -5.53 6.69 -3.85
C SER A 84 -6.26 6.96 -5.16
N LYS A 85 -5.69 7.76 -6.07
CA LYS A 85 -6.26 7.98 -7.41
C LYS A 85 -6.33 6.69 -8.23
N LYS A 86 -5.28 5.87 -8.19
CA LYS A 86 -5.25 4.58 -8.90
C LYS A 86 -6.29 3.59 -8.35
N LEU A 87 -6.42 3.50 -7.03
CA LEU A 87 -7.42 2.64 -6.37
C LEU A 87 -8.85 3.06 -6.72
N LYS A 88 -9.16 4.35 -6.64
CA LYS A 88 -10.48 4.88 -7.03
C LYS A 88 -10.83 4.56 -8.48
N ASN A 89 -9.88 4.71 -9.40
CA ASN A 89 -10.07 4.35 -10.81
C ASN A 89 -10.21 2.84 -11.03
N SER A 90 -9.62 2.02 -10.17
CA SER A 90 -9.76 0.56 -10.21
C SER A 90 -11.15 0.14 -9.75
N LEU A 91 -11.62 0.69 -8.62
CA LEU A 91 -12.96 0.45 -8.09
C LEU A 91 -14.05 0.87 -9.07
N SER A 92 -13.93 2.05 -9.70
CA SER A 92 -14.95 2.52 -10.65
C SER A 92 -15.14 1.62 -11.86
N ARG A 93 -14.15 0.80 -12.21
CA ARG A 93 -14.23 -0.16 -13.33
C ARG A 93 -14.95 -1.45 -12.98
N ILE A 94 -15.14 -1.73 -11.69
CA ILE A 94 -15.83 -2.93 -11.20
C ILE A 94 -17.35 -2.68 -11.19
N ASP A 95 -17.76 -1.41 -11.00
CA ASP A 95 -19.16 -0.98 -11.00
C ASP A 95 -19.71 -0.64 -12.41
N SER A 96 -18.90 -0.77 -13.47
CA SER A 96 -19.25 -0.45 -14.87
C SER A 96 -19.52 -1.70 -15.69
#